data_AF-A0A3M1WVD5-F1
#
_entry.id   AF-A0A3M1WVD5-F1
#
_cell.length_a   1.000
_cell.length_b   1.000
_cell.length_c   1.000
_cell.angle_alpha   90.00
_cell.angle_beta   90.00
_cell.angle_gamma   90.00
#
_symmetry.space_group_name_H-M   'P 1'
#
loop_
_entity.id
_entity.type
_entity.pdbx_description
1 polymer ?
#
loop_
_entity_poly.entity_id
_entity_poly.type
_entity_poly.pdbx_seq_one_letter_code
_entity_poly.pdbx_strand_id
1 'polypeptide(L)'
;MIAKLGKYPGLWLCLLSVLLSCRATRHLEEGQLLLKSDPKIVTDDALPASRLQEAVRTRANRRVLLPKTALHVYNTGRSLEKVFRSKKPPVQPEDPPGTGGGFFRWMKYKIGEPPVLLDRYDLKLDSAQLLAACFAQGYFLSRVGLEVDTLHGLFGPKKKARVSFSVHEGIPFRIREVSLVLEDSLASERNALALRRGYFMDSCRLRTGELYN
;
A
#
# COMPACT_ATOMS: atom_id res chain seq x y z
N MET A 1 -13.14 44.13 9.25
CA MET A 1 -13.31 43.36 7.99
C MET A 1 -14.27 42.15 8.09
N ILE A 2 -15.07 42.00 9.16
CA ILE A 2 -15.94 40.82 9.35
C ILE A 2 -17.43 41.12 8.99
N ALA A 3 -17.82 42.40 8.92
CA ALA A 3 -19.24 42.81 8.82
C ALA A 3 -19.91 42.67 7.44
N LYS A 4 -19.21 42.29 6.36
CA LYS A 4 -19.82 42.09 5.03
C LYS A 4 -20.16 40.64 4.70
N LEU A 5 -19.80 39.67 5.54
CA LEU A 5 -20.05 38.24 5.29
C LEU A 5 -21.54 37.84 5.41
N GLY A 6 -22.36 38.62 6.12
CA GLY A 6 -23.77 38.27 6.43
C GLY A 6 -24.81 38.62 5.35
N LYS A 7 -24.44 39.23 4.22
CA LYS A 7 -25.42 39.71 3.23
C LYS A 7 -26.04 38.63 2.35
N TYR A 8 -25.43 37.44 2.26
CA TYR A 8 -25.93 36.35 1.42
C TYR A 8 -25.89 34.99 2.14
N PRO A 9 -26.69 34.81 3.20
CA PRO A 9 -26.71 33.54 3.94
C PRO A 9 -27.12 32.36 3.02
N GLY A 10 -27.99 32.60 2.03
CA GLY A 10 -28.38 31.59 1.04
C GLY A 10 -27.25 31.16 0.10
N LEU A 11 -26.37 32.08 -0.31
CA LEU A 11 -25.21 31.74 -1.16
C LEU A 11 -24.21 30.87 -0.39
N TRP A 12 -23.97 31.17 0.88
CA TRP A 12 -23.14 30.36 1.76
C TRP A 12 -23.76 28.99 2.02
N LEU A 13 -25.08 28.91 2.22
CA LEU A 13 -25.80 27.64 2.38
C LEU A 13 -25.70 26.76 1.11
N CYS A 14 -25.82 27.36 -0.08
CA CYS A 14 -25.62 26.67 -1.36
C CYS A 14 -24.16 26.25 -1.59
N LEU A 15 -23.19 27.09 -1.25
CA LEU A 15 -21.78 26.74 -1.36
C LEU A 15 -21.43 25.58 -0.41
N LEU A 16 -21.95 25.63 0.82
CA LEU A 16 -21.78 24.57 1.83
C LEU A 16 -22.44 23.26 1.36
N SER A 17 -23.63 23.32 0.76
CA SER A 17 -24.32 22.12 0.26
C SER A 17 -23.60 21.46 -0.91
N VAL A 18 -22.99 22.24 -1.81
CA VAL A 18 -22.14 21.73 -2.90
C VAL A 18 -20.88 21.06 -2.35
N LEU A 19 -20.25 21.64 -1.32
CA LEU A 19 -19.08 21.06 -0.66
C LEU A 19 -19.42 19.75 0.09
N LEU A 20 -20.62 19.67 0.70
CA LEU A 20 -21.12 18.47 1.40
C LEU A 20 -21.52 17.33 0.44
N SER A 21 -21.93 17.64 -0.80
CA SER A 21 -22.37 16.65 -1.79
C SER A 21 -21.22 15.80 -2.37
N CYS A 22 -19.98 16.21 -2.15
CA CYS A 22 -18.80 15.58 -2.73
C CYS A 22 -18.36 14.28 -2.02
N ARG A 23 -19.15 13.22 -2.20
CA ARG A 23 -18.86 11.89 -1.65
C ARG A 23 -17.79 11.18 -2.50
N ALA A 24 -16.59 10.99 -1.94
CA ALA A 24 -15.47 10.28 -2.59
C ALA A 24 -15.81 8.84 -3.04
N THR A 25 -16.86 8.23 -2.47
CA THR A 25 -17.30 6.86 -2.78
C THR A 25 -18.50 6.80 -3.75
N ARG A 26 -18.82 7.88 -4.45
CA ARG A 26 -20.01 7.96 -5.33
C ARG A 26 -19.93 7.01 -6.52
N HIS A 27 -18.74 6.83 -7.11
CA HIS A 27 -18.53 6.00 -8.31
C HIS A 27 -18.09 4.55 -8.03
N LEU A 28 -18.11 4.11 -6.76
CA LEU A 28 -17.84 2.71 -6.42
C LEU A 28 -19.10 1.86 -6.61
N GLU A 29 -18.92 0.71 -7.25
CA GLU A 29 -19.93 -0.32 -7.41
C GLU A 29 -20.33 -0.93 -6.07
N GLU A 30 -21.42 -1.69 -6.07
CA GLU A 30 -21.87 -2.40 -4.89
C GLU A 30 -20.90 -3.55 -4.56
N GLY A 31 -20.55 -3.71 -3.27
CA GLY A 31 -19.56 -4.68 -2.81
C GLY A 31 -18.10 -4.21 -2.85
N GLN A 32 -17.77 -3.16 -3.60
CA GLN A 32 -16.40 -2.63 -3.64
C GLN A 32 -16.08 -1.77 -2.40
N LEU A 33 -14.90 -2.01 -1.82
CA LEU A 33 -14.41 -1.30 -0.64
C LEU A 33 -13.22 -0.42 -1.02
N LEU A 34 -13.33 0.89 -0.77
CA LEU A 34 -12.21 1.82 -0.96
C LEU A 34 -11.26 1.74 0.24
N LEU A 35 -9.96 1.60 -0.02
CA LEU A 35 -8.95 1.68 1.03
C LEU A 35 -8.88 3.11 1.60
N LYS A 36 -9.12 3.27 2.91
CA LYS A 36 -9.23 4.60 3.54
C LYS A 36 -7.86 5.24 3.82
N SER A 37 -6.90 4.44 4.21
CA SER A 37 -5.54 4.80 4.63
C SER A 37 -4.61 3.65 4.33
N ASP A 38 -3.31 3.93 4.30
CA ASP A 38 -2.31 2.87 4.22
C ASP A 38 -2.54 1.83 5.33
N PRO A 39 -2.24 0.55 5.06
CA PRO A 39 -2.37 -0.50 6.07
C PRO A 39 -1.54 -0.15 7.31
N LYS A 40 -2.18 -0.22 8.48
CA LYS A 40 -1.51 0.01 9.75
C LYS A 40 -0.80 -1.27 10.17
N ILE A 41 0.48 -1.19 10.53
CA ILE A 41 1.21 -2.32 11.09
C ILE A 41 1.32 -2.12 12.59
N VAL A 42 0.95 -3.14 13.36
CA VAL A 42 1.10 -3.22 14.81
C VAL A 42 2.12 -4.33 15.09
N THR A 43 3.15 -4.04 15.86
CA THR A 43 4.28 -4.94 16.15
C THR A 43 4.44 -5.15 17.66
N ASP A 44 5.18 -6.18 18.07
CA ASP A 44 5.51 -6.43 19.49
C ASP A 44 6.80 -5.66 19.92
N ASP A 45 7.10 -4.53 19.28
CA ASP A 45 8.27 -3.66 19.46
C ASP A 45 9.66 -4.26 19.11
N ALA A 46 9.76 -5.55 18.81
CA ALA A 46 11.02 -6.21 18.42
C ALA A 46 11.57 -5.70 17.07
N LEU A 47 10.68 -5.42 16.12
CA LEU A 47 11.00 -4.79 14.84
C LEU A 47 10.24 -3.45 14.69
N PRO A 48 10.90 -2.41 14.15
CA PRO A 48 10.22 -1.14 13.92
C PRO A 48 9.20 -1.29 12.80
N ALA A 49 7.95 -0.89 13.05
CA ALA A 49 6.86 -0.93 12.07
C ALA A 49 7.21 -0.19 10.76
N SER A 50 8.06 0.85 10.81
CA SER A 50 8.53 1.57 9.62
C SER A 50 9.29 0.69 8.63
N ARG A 51 10.15 -0.21 9.11
CA ARG A 51 10.84 -1.19 8.24
C ARG A 51 9.87 -2.15 7.60
N LEU A 52 8.92 -2.67 8.39
CA LEU A 52 7.92 -3.62 7.88
C LEU A 52 6.96 -2.95 6.89
N GLN A 53 6.74 -1.63 7.01
CA GLN A 53 5.90 -0.88 6.08
C GLN A 53 6.45 -0.92 4.65
N GLU A 54 7.76 -1.02 4.46
CA GLU A 54 8.40 -1.12 3.15
C GLU A 54 8.10 -2.45 2.43
N ALA A 55 7.83 -3.52 3.20
CA ALA A 55 7.46 -4.82 2.64
C ALA A 55 5.99 -4.86 2.15
N VAL A 56 5.14 -3.94 2.61
CA VAL A 56 3.73 -3.86 2.20
C VAL A 56 3.61 -3.09 0.89
N ARG A 57 3.09 -3.73 -0.15
CA ARG A 57 2.89 -3.11 -1.48
C ARG A 57 1.65 -2.25 -1.52
N THR A 58 0.58 -2.67 -0.83
CA THR A 58 -0.68 -1.94 -0.85
C THR A 58 -0.52 -0.54 -0.24
N ARG A 59 -0.88 0.48 -1.02
CA ARG A 59 -0.88 1.89 -0.62
C ARG A 59 -2.21 2.53 -0.96
N ALA A 60 -2.72 3.37 -0.06
CA ALA A 60 -3.92 4.15 -0.31
C ALA A 60 -3.63 5.32 -1.25
N ASN A 61 -4.69 5.92 -1.80
CA ASN A 61 -4.60 7.13 -2.60
C ASN A 61 -3.84 8.25 -1.88
N ARG A 62 -2.98 8.96 -2.63
CA ARG A 62 -2.14 10.02 -2.08
C ARG A 62 -2.96 11.15 -1.46
N ARG A 63 -2.39 11.76 -0.43
CA ARG A 63 -2.93 12.96 0.23
C ARG A 63 -1.97 14.11 -0.07
N VAL A 64 -2.51 15.20 -0.62
CA VAL A 64 -1.70 16.39 -0.92
C VAL A 64 -2.03 17.49 0.09
N LEU A 65 -3.07 18.30 -0.17
CA LEU A 65 -3.46 19.44 0.67
C LEU A 65 -4.61 19.12 1.63
N LEU A 66 -5.53 18.27 1.21
CA LEU A 66 -6.68 17.82 1.99
C LEU A 66 -6.76 16.29 1.87
N PRO A 67 -7.41 15.60 2.83
CA PRO A 67 -7.62 14.16 2.71
C PRO A 67 -8.32 13.84 1.38
N LYS A 68 -7.67 12.99 0.57
CA LYS A 68 -8.19 12.43 -0.67
C LYS A 68 -8.38 13.43 -1.83
N THR A 69 -7.58 14.49 -1.89
CA THR A 69 -7.59 15.45 -3.02
C THR A 69 -7.44 14.77 -4.37
N ALA A 70 -6.48 13.85 -4.52
CA ALA A 70 -6.24 13.16 -5.79
C ALA A 70 -7.46 12.35 -6.25
N LEU A 71 -8.08 11.59 -5.35
CA LEU A 71 -9.30 10.84 -5.65
C LEU A 71 -10.48 11.75 -5.99
N HIS A 72 -10.60 12.88 -5.29
CA HIS A 72 -11.67 13.84 -5.56
C HIS A 72 -11.50 14.47 -6.95
N VAL A 73 -10.29 14.91 -7.31
CA VAL A 73 -9.99 15.47 -8.63
C VAL A 73 -10.27 14.44 -9.73
N TYR A 74 -9.92 13.17 -9.52
CA TYR A 74 -10.26 12.09 -10.44
C TYR A 74 -11.78 11.95 -10.64
N ASN A 75 -12.54 11.87 -9.55
CA ASN A 75 -14.00 11.75 -9.57
C ASN A 75 -14.69 12.96 -10.24
N THR A 76 -14.18 14.17 -9.98
CA THR A 76 -14.64 15.40 -10.61
C THR A 76 -14.34 15.40 -12.10
N GLY A 77 -13.11 15.02 -12.49
CA GLY A 77 -12.73 14.86 -13.89
C GLY A 77 -13.66 13.89 -14.63
N ARG A 78 -13.97 12.73 -14.04
CA ARG A 78 -14.92 11.74 -14.59
C ARG A 78 -16.35 12.29 -14.71
N SER A 79 -16.81 13.04 -13.72
CA SER A 79 -18.18 13.59 -13.71
C SER A 79 -18.34 14.69 -14.76
N LEU A 80 -17.38 15.63 -14.81
CA LEU A 80 -17.37 16.71 -15.80
C LEU A 80 -17.22 16.15 -17.21
N GLU A 81 -16.32 15.19 -17.41
CA GLU A 81 -16.20 14.51 -18.70
C GLU A 81 -17.54 13.91 -19.13
N LYS A 82 -18.27 13.22 -18.26
CA LYS A 82 -19.60 12.67 -18.59
C LYS A 82 -20.58 13.77 -19.03
N VAL A 83 -20.63 14.90 -18.32
CA VAL A 83 -21.53 16.03 -18.65
C VAL A 83 -21.14 16.67 -19.99
N PHE A 84 -19.86 16.97 -20.20
CA PHE A 84 -19.39 17.70 -21.39
C PHE A 84 -19.18 16.82 -22.63
N ARG A 85 -18.90 15.52 -22.48
CA ARG A 85 -18.76 14.55 -23.59
C ARG A 85 -20.06 13.85 -23.98
N SER A 86 -21.20 14.16 -23.36
CA SER A 86 -22.51 13.53 -23.66
C SER A 86 -22.97 13.61 -25.14
N LYS A 87 -22.25 14.28 -26.04
CA LYS A 87 -22.53 14.36 -27.49
C LYS A 87 -21.43 13.78 -28.41
N LYS A 88 -20.31 13.26 -27.89
CA LYS A 88 -19.23 12.66 -28.71
C LYS A 88 -18.97 11.20 -28.30
N PRO A 89 -18.68 10.30 -29.24
CA PRO A 89 -18.40 8.89 -28.94
C PRO A 89 -17.19 8.76 -28.00
N PRO A 90 -17.12 7.66 -27.20
CA PRO A 90 -15.99 7.39 -26.33
C PRO A 90 -14.70 7.32 -27.15
N VAL A 91 -13.68 8.02 -26.66
CA VAL A 91 -12.35 8.04 -27.28
C VAL A 91 -11.69 6.69 -27.07
N GLN A 92 -11.33 6.04 -28.18
CA GLN A 92 -10.69 4.73 -28.19
C GLN A 92 -9.21 4.89 -27.79
N PRO A 93 -8.58 3.85 -27.23
CA PRO A 93 -7.17 3.89 -26.82
C PRO A 93 -6.20 4.33 -27.94
N GLU A 94 -6.61 4.16 -29.19
CA GLU A 94 -5.89 4.46 -30.43
C GLU A 94 -6.09 5.87 -31.00
N ASP A 95 -6.94 6.71 -30.39
CA ASP A 95 -7.12 8.10 -30.81
C ASP A 95 -5.88 8.97 -30.51
N PRO A 96 -5.53 9.93 -31.41
CA PRO A 96 -4.35 10.76 -31.25
C PRO A 96 -4.40 11.60 -29.97
N PRO A 97 -3.26 11.80 -29.29
CA PRO A 97 -3.20 12.55 -28.04
C PRO A 97 -3.53 14.03 -28.29
N GLY A 98 -4.78 14.42 -28.04
CA GLY A 98 -5.23 15.82 -28.18
C GLY A 98 -6.70 16.01 -28.57
N THR A 99 -7.38 14.96 -29.04
CA THR A 99 -8.74 15.06 -29.56
C THR A 99 -9.80 15.16 -28.45
N GLY A 100 -10.01 16.38 -27.95
CA GLY A 100 -11.07 16.74 -27.01
C GLY A 100 -10.88 16.20 -25.58
N GLY A 101 -11.11 17.04 -24.57
CA GLY A 101 -11.06 16.61 -23.17
C GLY A 101 -9.66 16.62 -22.51
N GLY A 102 -8.70 17.36 -23.07
CA GLY A 102 -7.35 17.52 -22.50
C GLY A 102 -7.36 17.96 -21.04
N PHE A 103 -8.24 18.91 -20.68
CA PHE A 103 -8.43 19.35 -19.30
C PHE A 103 -8.94 18.23 -18.37
N PHE A 104 -9.94 17.44 -18.80
CA PHE A 104 -10.46 16.32 -18.00
C PHE A 104 -9.45 15.17 -17.90
N ARG A 105 -8.70 14.90 -18.97
CA ARG A 105 -7.62 13.90 -18.99
C ARG A 105 -6.48 14.32 -18.06
N TRP A 106 -6.10 15.59 -18.08
CA TRP A 106 -5.13 16.15 -17.15
C TRP A 106 -5.61 16.02 -15.70
N MET A 107 -6.86 16.37 -15.39
CA MET A 107 -7.42 16.17 -14.04
C MET A 107 -7.41 14.70 -13.63
N LYS A 108 -7.82 13.75 -14.48
CA LYS A 108 -7.87 12.33 -14.10
C LYS A 108 -6.50 11.69 -13.93
N TYR A 109 -5.55 11.95 -14.84
CA TYR A 109 -4.31 11.17 -14.93
C TYR A 109 -3.05 11.92 -14.52
N LYS A 110 -3.06 13.26 -14.50
CA LYS A 110 -1.91 14.05 -14.03
C LYS A 110 -2.06 14.43 -12.55
N ILE A 111 -3.21 14.96 -12.15
CA ILE A 111 -3.46 15.36 -10.76
C ILE A 111 -4.21 14.30 -9.96
N GLY A 112 -5.20 13.67 -10.59
CA GLY A 112 -6.05 12.69 -9.96
C GLY A 112 -5.42 11.31 -9.89
N GLU A 113 -5.98 10.47 -9.02
CA GLU A 113 -5.68 9.06 -8.94
C GLU A 113 -6.99 8.25 -8.93
N PRO A 114 -7.05 7.11 -9.61
CA PRO A 114 -8.21 6.22 -9.54
C PRO A 114 -8.39 5.68 -8.11
N PRO A 115 -9.62 5.31 -7.71
CA PRO A 115 -9.87 4.73 -6.40
C PRO A 115 -9.08 3.44 -6.20
N VAL A 116 -8.28 3.36 -5.13
CA VAL A 116 -7.62 2.11 -4.73
C VAL A 116 -8.62 1.23 -4.00
N LEU A 117 -8.99 0.12 -4.63
CA LEU A 117 -9.91 -0.86 -4.08
C LEU A 117 -9.17 -1.83 -3.18
N LEU A 118 -9.89 -2.32 -2.16
CA LEU A 118 -9.42 -3.39 -1.31
C LEU A 118 -9.50 -4.72 -2.05
N ASP A 119 -8.35 -5.30 -2.38
CA ASP A 119 -8.26 -6.67 -2.86
C ASP A 119 -7.76 -7.60 -1.74
N ARG A 120 -8.48 -8.68 -1.48
CA ARG A 120 -8.07 -9.69 -0.50
C ARG A 120 -6.84 -10.48 -0.96
N TYR A 121 -6.65 -10.63 -2.26
CA TYR A 121 -5.49 -11.33 -2.81
C TYR A 121 -4.21 -10.54 -2.53
N ASP A 122 -4.21 -9.24 -2.80
CA ASP A 122 -3.09 -8.35 -2.50
C ASP A 122 -2.76 -8.34 -1.00
N LEU A 123 -3.78 -8.32 -0.13
CA LEU A 123 -3.57 -8.40 1.32
C LEU A 123 -2.90 -9.70 1.77
N LYS A 124 -3.22 -10.83 1.12
CA LYS A 124 -2.53 -12.10 1.39
C LYS A 124 -1.07 -12.04 0.94
N LEU A 125 -0.81 -11.47 -0.23
CA LEU A 125 0.57 -11.29 -0.72
C LEU A 125 1.38 -10.36 0.20
N ASP A 126 0.78 -9.29 0.69
CA ASP A 126 1.41 -8.39 1.65
C ASP A 126 1.69 -9.09 2.98
N SER A 127 0.76 -9.94 3.47
CA SER A 127 1.00 -10.74 4.68
C SER A 127 2.17 -11.71 4.52
N ALA A 128 2.30 -12.34 3.35
CA ALA A 128 3.41 -13.24 3.05
C ALA A 128 4.74 -12.48 2.95
N GLN A 129 4.73 -11.26 2.39
CA GLN A 129 5.92 -10.41 2.33
C GLN A 129 6.34 -9.91 3.70
N LEU A 130 5.39 -9.57 4.58
CA LEU A 130 5.68 -9.23 5.97
C LEU A 130 6.36 -10.40 6.71
N LEU A 131 5.83 -11.62 6.56
CA LEU A 131 6.47 -12.82 7.10
C LEU A 131 7.88 -13.01 6.55
N ALA A 132 8.07 -12.88 5.24
CA ALA A 132 9.39 -12.99 4.61
C ALA A 132 10.37 -11.93 5.13
N ALA A 133 9.90 -10.70 5.37
CA ALA A 133 10.70 -9.62 5.95
C ALA A 133 11.11 -9.90 7.41
N CYS A 134 10.25 -10.55 8.19
CA CYS A 134 10.59 -11.03 9.54
C CYS A 134 11.61 -12.18 9.48
N PHE A 135 11.44 -13.13 8.54
CA PHE A 135 12.33 -14.27 8.37
C PHE A 135 13.73 -13.85 7.95
N ALA A 136 13.84 -12.87 7.06
CA ALA A 136 15.12 -12.28 6.66
C ALA A 136 15.89 -11.68 7.85
N GLN A 137 15.19 -11.32 8.94
CA GLN A 137 15.80 -10.78 10.17
C GLN A 137 15.91 -11.81 11.30
N GLY A 138 15.70 -13.10 10.99
CA GLY A 138 15.88 -14.21 11.93
C GLY A 138 14.67 -14.54 12.79
N TYR A 139 13.52 -13.92 12.54
CA TYR A 139 12.27 -14.17 13.28
C TYR A 139 11.43 -15.26 12.61
N PHE A 140 11.91 -16.50 12.66
CA PHE A 140 11.25 -17.64 11.98
C PHE A 140 9.93 -18.09 12.61
N LEU A 141 9.70 -17.77 13.89
CA LEU A 141 8.45 -18.07 14.58
C LEU A 141 7.41 -16.95 14.46
N SER A 142 7.69 -15.96 13.60
CA SER A 142 6.81 -14.82 13.42
C SER A 142 5.45 -15.22 12.86
N ARG A 143 4.42 -14.46 13.25
CA ARG A 143 3.03 -14.63 12.81
C ARG A 143 2.47 -13.29 12.39
N VAL A 144 1.70 -13.29 11.31
CA VAL A 144 1.02 -12.08 10.82
C VAL A 144 -0.48 -12.30 10.81
N GLY A 145 -1.20 -11.55 11.64
CA GLY A 145 -2.64 -11.42 11.61
C GLY A 145 -3.09 -10.33 10.64
N LEU A 146 -4.24 -10.53 10.02
CA LEU A 146 -4.87 -9.58 9.10
C LEU A 146 -6.25 -9.22 9.62
N GLU A 147 -6.46 -7.93 9.89
CA GLU A 147 -7.74 -7.37 10.30
C GLU A 147 -8.24 -6.36 9.27
N VAL A 148 -9.52 -6.48 8.90
CA VAL A 148 -10.17 -5.61 7.92
C VAL A 148 -11.42 -4.98 8.54
N ASP A 149 -11.29 -3.71 8.89
CA ASP A 149 -12.38 -2.91 9.45
C ASP A 149 -13.17 -2.22 8.33
N THR A 150 -14.43 -2.62 8.17
CA THR A 150 -15.34 -1.98 7.20
C THR A 150 -16.07 -0.80 7.84
N LEU A 151 -15.90 0.39 7.27
CA LEU A 151 -16.43 1.64 7.81
C LEU A 151 -17.71 2.07 7.10
N HIS A 152 -18.71 2.44 7.90
CA HIS A 152 -19.99 2.99 7.44
C HIS A 152 -19.85 4.46 6.99
N GLY A 153 -20.79 4.94 6.17
CA GLY A 153 -21.01 6.38 5.98
C GLY A 153 -22.45 6.69 6.36
N LEU A 154 -22.71 7.79 7.07
CA LEU A 154 -23.92 8.09 7.86
C LEU A 154 -25.30 7.55 7.41
N PHE A 155 -25.54 7.31 6.12
CA PHE A 155 -26.82 6.85 5.57
C PHE A 155 -26.64 5.86 4.40
N GLY A 156 -25.73 4.87 4.45
CA GLY A 156 -25.60 3.93 3.32
C GLY A 156 -24.59 2.78 3.46
N PRO A 157 -24.41 1.98 2.40
CA PRO A 157 -23.61 0.75 2.45
C PRO A 157 -22.14 1.02 2.78
N LYS A 158 -21.48 0.01 3.37
CA LYS A 158 -20.06 0.06 3.72
C LYS A 158 -19.22 0.13 2.43
N LYS A 159 -18.67 1.31 2.14
CA LYS A 159 -17.86 1.57 0.92
C LYS A 159 -16.39 1.89 1.23
N LYS A 160 -15.97 1.79 2.48
CA LYS A 160 -14.60 2.10 2.93
C LYS A 160 -14.10 1.00 3.84
N ALA A 161 -12.82 0.68 3.74
CA ALA A 161 -12.14 -0.24 4.64
C ALA A 161 -10.86 0.36 5.21
N ARG A 162 -10.50 -0.05 6.42
CA ARG A 162 -9.18 0.13 7.01
C ARG A 162 -8.60 -1.27 7.21
N VAL A 163 -7.31 -1.39 6.91
CA VAL A 163 -6.57 -2.64 7.06
C VAL A 163 -5.55 -2.46 8.17
N SER A 164 -5.45 -3.44 9.04
CA SER A 164 -4.41 -3.52 10.06
C SER A 164 -3.74 -4.90 9.99
N PHE A 165 -2.42 -4.92 10.01
CA PHE A 165 -1.63 -6.13 10.17
C PHE A 165 -1.08 -6.18 11.60
N SER A 166 -1.35 -7.26 12.32
CA SER A 166 -0.71 -7.54 13.62
C SER A 166 0.44 -8.50 13.39
N VAL A 167 1.67 -8.02 13.58
CA VAL A 167 2.89 -8.81 13.42
C VAL A 167 3.37 -9.17 14.82
N HIS A 168 3.44 -10.48 15.08
CA HIS A 168 4.03 -11.02 16.28
C HIS A 168 5.35 -11.67 15.91
N GLU A 169 6.46 -11.00 16.19
CA GLU A 169 7.79 -11.42 15.73
C GLU A 169 8.32 -12.65 16.46
N GLY A 170 7.99 -12.79 17.74
CA GLY A 170 8.51 -13.86 18.59
C GLY A 170 10.01 -13.68 18.91
N ILE A 171 10.69 -14.79 19.18
CA ILE A 171 12.12 -14.77 19.58
C ILE A 171 12.99 -14.90 18.33
N PRO A 172 14.00 -14.03 18.14
CA PRO A 172 14.90 -14.15 17.01
C PRO A 172 15.88 -15.32 17.19
N PHE A 173 16.18 -15.99 16.09
CA PHE A 173 17.11 -17.10 16.07
C PHE A 173 18.53 -16.60 15.91
N ARG A 174 19.44 -17.32 16.56
CA ARG A 174 20.89 -17.07 16.47
C ARG A 174 21.58 -18.25 15.84
N ILE A 175 22.65 -17.97 15.12
CA ILE A 175 23.44 -18.98 14.43
C ILE A 175 24.18 -19.79 15.49
N ARG A 176 23.86 -21.08 15.60
CA ARG A 176 24.53 -21.97 16.58
C ARG A 176 25.85 -22.51 16.06
N GLU A 177 25.87 -22.95 14.81
CA GLU A 177 27.02 -23.59 14.20
C GLU A 177 26.93 -23.43 12.69
N VAL A 178 28.06 -23.15 12.05
CA VAL A 178 28.20 -23.14 10.59
C VAL A 178 29.20 -24.23 10.24
N SER A 179 28.73 -25.24 9.52
CA SER A 179 29.54 -26.36 9.05
C SER A 179 29.46 -26.45 7.53
N LEU A 180 30.62 -26.70 6.90
CA LEU A 180 30.72 -26.97 5.48
C LEU A 180 30.75 -28.48 5.29
N VAL A 181 29.75 -29.01 4.58
CA VAL A 181 29.73 -30.41 4.13
C VAL A 181 30.06 -30.40 2.64
N LEU A 182 31.09 -31.14 2.24
CA LEU A 182 31.50 -31.30 0.85
C LEU A 182 31.16 -32.72 0.41
N GLU A 183 30.48 -32.86 -0.73
CA GLU A 183 30.23 -34.18 -1.31
C GLU A 183 31.49 -34.74 -2.00
N ASP A 184 31.67 -36.06 -1.88
CA ASP A 184 32.94 -36.80 -2.00
C ASP A 184 33.60 -36.81 -3.40
N SER A 185 33.02 -36.20 -4.43
CA SER A 185 33.59 -36.26 -5.79
C SER A 185 34.91 -35.49 -5.96
N LEU A 186 35.34 -34.72 -4.96
CA LEU A 186 36.58 -33.92 -4.95
C LEU A 186 37.43 -34.14 -3.68
N ALA A 187 37.17 -35.20 -2.91
CA ALA A 187 37.68 -35.40 -1.55
C ALA A 187 39.12 -35.96 -1.44
N SER A 188 39.82 -36.19 -2.55
CA SER A 188 41.09 -36.95 -2.54
C SER A 188 42.27 -36.23 -1.89
N GLU A 189 42.20 -34.91 -1.65
CA GLU A 189 43.29 -34.14 -1.06
C GLU A 189 42.88 -33.49 0.27
N ARG A 190 43.25 -34.13 1.39
CA ARG A 190 43.04 -33.60 2.75
C ARG A 190 43.52 -32.15 2.93
N ASN A 191 44.61 -31.77 2.25
CA ASN A 191 45.18 -30.42 2.31
C ASN A 191 44.32 -29.39 1.55
N ALA A 192 43.79 -29.75 0.38
CA ALA A 192 42.87 -28.91 -0.38
C ALA A 192 41.55 -28.68 0.38
N LEU A 193 41.10 -29.68 1.13
CA LEU A 193 39.87 -29.64 1.92
C LEU A 193 40.00 -28.72 3.14
N ALA A 194 41.14 -28.77 3.84
CA ALA A 194 41.45 -27.86 4.95
C ALA A 194 41.59 -26.40 4.48
N LEU A 195 42.28 -26.16 3.36
CA LEU A 195 42.39 -24.83 2.75
C LEU A 195 41.01 -24.29 2.34
N ARG A 196 40.19 -25.08 1.65
CA ARG A 196 38.83 -24.69 1.26
C ARG A 196 37.95 -24.38 2.46
N ARG A 197 38.06 -25.14 3.56
CA ARG A 197 37.32 -24.86 4.80
C ARG A 197 37.79 -23.56 5.45
N GLY A 198 39.10 -23.30 5.49
CA GLY A 198 39.65 -22.02 5.97
C GLY A 198 39.15 -20.83 5.14
N TYR A 199 39.32 -20.89 3.81
CA TYR A 199 38.81 -19.87 2.89
C TYR A 199 37.30 -19.66 3.01
N PHE A 200 36.52 -20.73 3.18
CA PHE A 200 35.08 -20.63 3.39
C PHE A 200 34.76 -19.90 4.70
N MET A 201 35.39 -20.26 5.82
CA MET A 201 35.12 -19.62 7.11
C MET A 201 35.58 -18.16 7.16
N ASP A 202 36.64 -17.82 6.42
CA ASP A 202 37.14 -16.44 6.30
C ASP A 202 36.24 -15.56 5.43
N SER A 203 35.67 -16.13 4.36
CA SER A 203 34.74 -15.42 3.46
C SER A 203 33.28 -15.43 3.94
N CYS A 204 32.92 -16.37 4.82
CA CYS A 204 31.58 -16.47 5.37
C CYS A 204 31.31 -15.28 6.31
N ARG A 205 30.24 -14.53 6.01
CA ARG A 205 29.77 -13.42 6.85
C ARG A 205 29.02 -13.88 8.09
N LEU A 206 28.58 -15.15 8.12
CA LEU A 206 27.83 -15.71 9.23
C LEU A 206 28.79 -16.04 10.39
N ARG A 207 28.50 -15.55 11.60
CA ARG A 207 29.24 -15.91 12.81
C ARG A 207 28.35 -16.61 13.82
N THR A 208 28.93 -17.58 14.51
CA THR A 208 28.28 -18.26 15.63
C THR A 208 27.93 -17.26 16.73
N GLY A 209 26.69 -17.31 17.22
CA GLY A 209 26.16 -16.44 18.28
C GLY A 209 25.51 -15.15 17.78
N GLU A 210 25.69 -14.78 16.50
CA GLU A 210 25.02 -13.63 15.89
C GLU A 210 23.56 -13.94 15.54
N LEU A 211 22.76 -12.88 15.40
CA LEU A 211 21.40 -12.96 14.88
C LEU A 211 21.44 -13.46 13.43
N TYR A 212 20.46 -14.26 13.05
CA TYR A 212 20.29 -14.65 11.66
C TYR A 212 19.85 -13.43 10.84
N ASN A 213 20.73 -12.94 9.94
CA ASN A 213 20.46 -11.85 8.98
C ASN A 213 21.48 -11.91 7.83
#